data_AF-A0A9X2FSE4-F1
#
_entry.id   AF-A0A9X2FSE4-F1
#
_cell.length_a   1.000
_cell.length_b   1.000
_cell.length_c   1.000
_cell.angle_alpha   90.00
_cell.angle_beta   90.00
_cell.angle_gamma   90.00
#
_symmetry.space_group_name_H-M   'P 1'
#
loop_
_entity.id
_entity.type
_entity.pdbx_description
1 polymer ?
#
loop_
_entity_poly.entity_id
_entity_poly.type
_entity_poly.pdbx_seq_one_letter_code
_entity_poly.pdbx_strand_id
1 'polypeptide(L)'
;MTEAEEPASAPETPPAPQLALAPPSAPRPLSRPARAAPDPEPAPVTEPETQTASSQDAEPEPETPPATDTSDAVADALAAALASTPAPAPAANPGPPMTGAEQSAFRVAVQQCWNVDVGSEAARVTLTVAFDLDPQGRVQGDVRRVGGQGGSEAAIEAAFQSARRAILRCQRDGYVLPAEKYEQWKEVEMTFDPSGMRMR
;
A
#
# COMPACT_ATOMS: atom_id res chain seq x y z
N MET A 1 36.14 -67.02 1.69
CA MET A 1 37.47 -66.96 2.32
C MET A 1 38.14 -65.76 1.71
N THR A 2 38.49 -64.66 2.36
CA THR A 2 38.55 -64.19 3.75
C THR A 2 38.82 -62.67 3.57
N GLU A 3 38.03 -61.77 4.15
CA GLU A 3 38.46 -60.90 5.28
C GLU A 3 39.87 -60.32 5.08
N ALA A 4 40.02 -59.00 5.00
CA ALA A 4 40.44 -58.15 6.11
C ALA A 4 41.19 -56.96 5.44
N GLU A 5 41.27 -55.73 5.93
CA GLU A 5 40.79 -55.05 7.11
C GLU A 5 41.29 -53.61 6.90
N GLU A 6 40.39 -52.65 7.05
CA GLU A 6 40.78 -51.26 7.29
C GLU A 6 41.15 -51.17 8.78
N PRO A 7 42.15 -50.36 9.15
CA PRO A 7 41.74 -49.24 10.00
C PRO A 7 42.48 -47.92 9.74
N ALA A 8 41.65 -46.89 9.66
CA ALA A 8 41.65 -45.71 10.53
C ALA A 8 42.76 -44.64 10.44
N SER A 9 42.24 -43.41 10.33
CA SER A 9 42.68 -42.17 10.99
C SER A 9 43.90 -41.44 10.45
N ALA A 10 43.66 -40.34 9.72
CA ALA A 10 43.45 -39.02 10.33
C ALA A 10 43.11 -37.98 9.24
N PRO A 11 42.04 -37.16 9.37
CA PRO A 11 41.82 -36.05 8.45
C PRO A 11 42.77 -34.89 8.76
N GLU A 12 43.40 -34.44 7.68
CA GLU A 12 44.23 -33.27 7.51
C GLU A 12 43.60 -32.01 8.14
N THR A 13 44.42 -31.27 8.91
CA THR A 13 44.05 -29.99 9.50
C THR A 13 43.81 -28.95 8.39
N PRO A 14 42.66 -28.27 8.31
CA PRO A 14 42.47 -27.22 7.33
C PRO A 14 43.29 -25.97 7.71
N PRO A 15 43.95 -25.29 6.76
CA PRO A 15 44.62 -24.02 7.04
C PRO A 15 43.59 -22.90 7.29
N ALA A 16 43.89 -22.05 8.27
CA ALA A 16 43.07 -20.91 8.65
C ALA A 16 42.86 -19.91 7.48
N PRO A 17 41.69 -19.27 7.38
CA PRO A 17 41.42 -18.29 6.32
C PRO A 17 42.22 -17.00 6.58
N GLN A 18 43.08 -16.65 5.62
CA GLN A 18 43.76 -15.36 5.62
C GLN A 18 42.75 -14.24 5.33
N LEU A 19 42.64 -13.33 6.30
CA LEU A 19 41.93 -12.06 6.20
C LEU A 19 42.60 -11.19 5.12
N ALA A 20 42.14 -11.33 3.88
CA ALA A 20 42.50 -10.44 2.78
C ALA A 20 41.59 -9.19 2.82
N LEU A 21 42.08 -8.20 3.57
CA LEU A 21 42.15 -6.77 3.24
C LEU A 21 41.28 -6.28 2.05
N ALA A 22 40.27 -5.49 2.42
CA ALA A 22 39.70 -4.29 1.77
C ALA A 22 39.57 -4.22 0.22
N PRO A 23 38.37 -3.90 -0.31
CA PRO A 23 38.17 -3.70 -1.75
C PRO A 23 38.76 -2.35 -2.22
N PRO A 24 39.50 -2.30 -3.34
CA PRO A 24 39.83 -1.03 -3.99
C PRO A 24 38.69 -0.53 -4.88
N SER A 25 38.25 0.70 -4.56
CA SER A 25 37.88 1.78 -5.50
C SER A 25 36.63 1.61 -6.38
N ALA A 26 35.52 2.17 -5.90
CA ALA A 26 34.41 2.61 -6.75
C ALA A 26 34.82 3.84 -7.61
N PRO A 27 34.40 3.92 -8.89
CA PRO A 27 34.58 5.13 -9.69
C PRO A 27 33.71 6.27 -9.16
N ARG A 28 34.36 7.40 -8.92
CA ARG A 28 33.77 8.62 -8.37
C ARG A 28 32.88 9.30 -9.44
N PRO A 29 31.61 9.65 -9.14
CA PRO A 29 30.77 10.34 -10.11
C PRO A 29 31.35 11.72 -10.44
N LEU A 30 31.50 12.00 -11.74
CA LEU A 30 31.87 13.31 -12.25
C LEU A 30 30.69 14.27 -12.12
N SER A 31 30.99 15.43 -11.52
CA SER A 31 30.39 16.74 -11.79
C SER A 31 28.93 16.98 -11.35
N ARG A 32 28.83 17.55 -10.15
CA ARG A 32 27.73 18.39 -9.68
C ARG A 32 27.65 19.68 -10.53
N PRO A 33 26.53 19.96 -11.20
CA PRO A 33 26.26 21.30 -11.73
C PRO A 33 26.10 22.30 -10.58
N ALA A 34 26.58 23.52 -10.81
CA ALA A 34 26.80 24.57 -9.84
C ALA A 34 25.57 24.93 -9.00
N ARG A 35 25.82 25.12 -7.70
CA ARG A 35 24.94 25.80 -6.74
C ARG A 35 24.93 27.28 -7.08
N ALA A 36 23.79 27.81 -7.52
CA ALA A 36 23.56 29.25 -7.49
C ALA A 36 23.50 29.70 -6.02
N ALA A 37 24.29 30.72 -5.68
CA ALA A 37 24.36 31.34 -4.37
C ALA A 37 23.16 32.29 -4.14
N PRO A 38 22.82 32.61 -2.87
CA PRO A 38 21.65 33.39 -2.48
C PRO A 38 21.91 34.90 -2.32
N ASP A 39 20.81 35.63 -2.01
CA ASP A 39 20.65 36.97 -1.39
C ASP A 39 20.59 38.21 -2.31
N PRO A 40 19.88 39.33 -1.94
CA PRO A 40 19.25 39.66 -0.64
C PRO A 40 17.83 40.30 -0.66
N GLU A 41 17.10 40.19 0.46
CA GLU A 41 16.05 41.13 0.96
C GLU A 41 16.75 42.40 1.55
N PRO A 42 16.13 43.59 1.80
CA PRO A 42 15.04 43.72 2.78
C PRO A 42 14.06 44.95 2.68
N ALA A 43 12.89 44.80 3.36
CA ALA A 43 12.26 45.75 4.31
C ALA A 43 11.51 47.04 3.82
N PRO A 44 10.69 47.74 4.67
CA PRO A 44 9.78 47.32 5.77
C PRO A 44 8.47 48.17 5.97
N VAL A 45 7.68 47.84 7.02
CA VAL A 45 6.71 48.64 7.84
C VAL A 45 5.41 49.08 7.13
N THR A 46 4.20 48.88 7.66
CA THR A 46 3.71 49.55 8.88
C THR A 46 2.36 48.99 9.35
N GLU A 47 2.32 48.49 10.59
CA GLU A 47 1.11 48.47 11.43
C GLU A 47 0.90 49.85 12.05
N PRO A 48 -0.36 50.25 12.32
CA PRO A 48 -0.67 50.51 13.73
C PRO A 48 -2.05 50.00 14.15
N GLU A 49 -2.04 49.18 15.19
CA GLU A 49 -2.74 49.33 16.47
C GLU A 49 -4.04 50.16 16.57
N THR A 50 -5.11 49.43 16.94
CA THR A 50 -5.93 49.63 18.16
C THR A 50 -6.81 50.88 18.27
N GLN A 51 -8.14 50.71 18.36
CA GLN A 51 -8.96 51.00 19.56
C GLN A 51 -10.49 51.07 19.31
N THR A 52 -11.19 50.18 20.03
CA THR A 52 -12.44 50.35 20.81
C THR A 52 -13.69 51.08 20.29
N ALA A 53 -14.81 50.39 20.54
CA ALA A 53 -16.13 50.86 21.00
C ALA A 53 -17.02 51.57 19.96
N SER A 54 -18.34 51.53 20.00
CA SER A 54 -19.38 50.66 20.57
C SER A 54 -20.68 51.26 20.03
N SER A 55 -21.63 50.39 19.67
CA SER A 55 -23.09 50.62 19.73
C SER A 55 -23.82 51.47 18.68
N GLN A 56 -25.01 50.93 18.40
CA GLN A 56 -26.31 51.55 18.09
C GLN A 56 -26.66 51.58 16.59
N ASP A 57 -27.32 50.54 16.08
CA ASP A 57 -28.77 50.23 16.19
C ASP A 57 -29.63 51.23 15.40
N ALA A 58 -30.11 50.77 14.23
CA ALA A 58 -31.38 51.15 13.63
C ALA A 58 -31.67 50.21 12.44
N GLU A 59 -32.50 49.21 12.72
CA GLU A 59 -33.25 48.40 11.75
C GLU A 59 -34.23 49.30 10.96
N PRO A 60 -34.50 48.97 9.68
CA PRO A 60 -35.84 48.45 9.38
C PRO A 60 -35.86 47.28 8.38
N GLU A 61 -36.58 46.24 8.80
CA GLU A 61 -37.44 45.29 8.06
C GLU A 61 -36.94 44.61 6.76
N PRO A 62 -36.86 43.26 6.74
CA PRO A 62 -36.60 42.46 5.54
C PRO A 62 -37.89 42.13 4.75
N GLU A 63 -38.00 42.63 3.52
CA GLU A 63 -38.91 42.02 2.53
C GLU A 63 -38.34 40.68 2.06
N THR A 64 -39.03 39.60 2.47
CA THR A 64 -38.70 38.22 2.10
C THR A 64 -39.39 37.86 0.79
N PRO A 65 -38.68 37.56 -0.31
CA PRO A 65 -39.29 36.87 -1.45
C PRO A 65 -39.62 35.43 -1.04
N PRO A 66 -40.75 34.86 -1.48
CA PRO A 66 -41.16 33.52 -1.08
C PRO A 66 -40.16 32.47 -1.59
N ALA A 67 -39.57 31.73 -0.66
CA ALA A 67 -38.75 30.56 -0.95
C ALA A 67 -39.66 29.46 -1.51
N THR A 68 -39.76 29.38 -2.83
CA THR A 68 -40.39 28.25 -3.52
C THR A 68 -39.46 27.04 -3.49
N ASP A 69 -39.92 25.98 -2.84
CA ASP A 69 -39.66 24.54 -3.05
C ASP A 69 -38.41 24.09 -3.82
N THR A 70 -37.24 24.66 -3.51
CA THR A 70 -35.97 24.16 -4.04
C THR A 70 -35.57 22.85 -3.37
N SER A 71 -36.05 22.60 -2.15
CA SER A 71 -35.73 21.38 -1.40
C SER A 71 -36.40 20.14 -2.00
N ASP A 72 -37.63 20.27 -2.49
CA ASP A 72 -38.37 19.17 -3.11
C ASP A 72 -37.82 18.81 -4.50
N ALA A 73 -37.44 19.82 -5.30
CA ALA A 73 -36.81 19.59 -6.61
C ALA A 73 -35.44 18.89 -6.50
N VAL A 74 -34.65 19.22 -5.48
CA VAL A 74 -33.36 18.55 -5.21
C VAL A 74 -33.58 17.13 -4.69
N ALA A 75 -34.59 16.91 -3.84
CA ALA A 75 -34.95 15.58 -3.35
C ALA A 75 -35.43 14.66 -4.48
N ASP A 76 -36.24 15.17 -5.41
CA ASP A 76 -36.74 14.41 -6.56
C ASP A 76 -35.61 14.08 -7.55
N ALA A 77 -34.71 15.04 -7.82
CA ALA A 77 -33.53 14.82 -8.66
C ALA A 77 -32.57 13.77 -8.05
N LEU A 78 -32.38 13.76 -6.74
CA LEU A 78 -31.58 12.76 -6.05
C LEU A 78 -32.24 11.37 -6.07
N ALA A 79 -33.57 11.31 -5.89
CA ALA A 79 -34.33 10.07 -5.96
C ALA A 79 -34.30 9.47 -7.38
N ALA A 80 -34.44 10.30 -8.42
CA ALA A 80 -34.35 9.87 -9.80
C ALA A 80 -32.93 9.36 -10.17
N ALA A 81 -31.88 9.99 -9.63
CA ALA A 81 -30.49 9.54 -9.83
C ALA A 81 -30.22 8.19 -9.14
N LEU A 82 -30.75 7.98 -7.94
CA LEU A 82 -30.65 6.71 -7.21
C LEU A 82 -31.45 5.59 -7.89
N ALA A 83 -32.63 5.91 -8.43
CA ALA A 83 -33.48 4.96 -9.16
C ALA A 83 -32.90 4.55 -10.54
N SER A 84 -32.08 5.41 -11.14
CA SER A 84 -31.47 5.19 -12.46
C SER A 84 -30.09 4.53 -12.39
N THR A 85 -29.59 4.22 -11.19
CA THR A 85 -28.32 3.51 -11.02
C THR A 85 -28.60 2.01 -11.01
N PRO A 86 -28.21 1.23 -12.03
CA PRO A 86 -28.31 -0.21 -11.97
C PRO A 86 -27.45 -0.67 -10.80
N ALA A 87 -28.07 -1.25 -9.77
CA ALA A 87 -27.34 -1.93 -8.72
C ALA A 87 -26.51 -3.04 -9.39
N PRO A 88 -25.21 -3.19 -9.07
CA PRO A 88 -24.45 -4.35 -9.54
C PRO A 88 -25.23 -5.59 -9.12
N ALA A 89 -25.58 -6.43 -10.11
CA ALA A 89 -26.31 -7.65 -9.83
C ALA A 89 -25.57 -8.43 -8.74
N PRO A 90 -26.22 -8.83 -7.63
CA PRO A 90 -25.55 -9.63 -6.62
C PRO A 90 -25.03 -10.89 -7.29
N ALA A 91 -23.73 -11.13 -7.18
CA ALA A 91 -23.10 -12.34 -7.69
C ALA A 91 -23.92 -13.54 -7.21
N ALA A 92 -24.40 -14.35 -8.15
CA ALA A 92 -25.14 -15.56 -7.86
C ALA A 92 -24.32 -16.36 -6.84
N ASN A 93 -24.94 -16.59 -5.67
CA ASN A 93 -24.41 -17.28 -4.49
C ASN A 93 -22.96 -17.79 -4.65
N PRO A 94 -21.92 -17.04 -4.19
CA PRO A 94 -20.53 -17.13 -4.66
C PRO A 94 -19.77 -18.43 -4.28
N GLY A 95 -20.46 -19.56 -4.15
CA GLY A 95 -19.91 -20.81 -3.65
C GLY A 95 -19.65 -20.76 -2.14
N PRO A 96 -19.23 -21.89 -1.53
CA PRO A 96 -18.83 -21.92 -0.13
C PRO A 96 -17.65 -20.97 0.13
N PRO A 97 -17.57 -20.32 1.30
CA PRO A 97 -16.46 -19.43 1.63
C PRO A 97 -15.14 -20.20 1.66
N MET A 98 -14.03 -19.50 1.38
CA MET A 98 -12.69 -20.07 1.57
C MET A 98 -12.46 -20.41 3.06
N THR A 99 -11.88 -21.58 3.30
CA THR A 99 -11.46 -22.00 4.64
C THR A 99 -10.28 -21.15 5.12
N GLY A 100 -10.11 -21.06 6.44
CA GLY A 100 -8.98 -20.33 7.02
C GLY A 100 -7.61 -20.88 6.60
N ALA A 101 -7.51 -22.18 6.32
CA ALA A 101 -6.29 -22.81 5.82
C ALA A 101 -5.95 -22.36 4.39
N GLU A 102 -6.94 -22.32 3.49
CA GLU A 102 -6.77 -21.86 2.11
C GLU A 102 -6.38 -20.36 2.08
N GLN A 103 -7.07 -19.53 2.86
CA GLN A 103 -6.72 -18.12 3.00
C GLN A 103 -5.29 -17.96 3.55
N SER A 104 -4.94 -18.72 4.58
CA SER A 104 -3.60 -18.66 5.18
C SER A 104 -2.51 -19.09 4.20
N ALA A 105 -2.76 -20.14 3.41
CA ALA A 105 -1.83 -20.62 2.38
C ALA A 105 -1.60 -19.56 1.31
N PHE A 106 -2.66 -18.93 0.82
CA PHE A 106 -2.55 -17.83 -0.15
C PHE A 106 -1.79 -16.63 0.44
N ARG A 107 -2.13 -16.22 1.66
CA ARG A 107 -1.41 -15.16 2.36
C ARG A 107 0.10 -15.47 2.46
N VAL A 108 0.47 -16.70 2.86
CA VAL A 108 1.86 -17.13 2.97
C VAL A 108 2.54 -17.12 1.61
N ALA A 109 1.85 -17.57 0.54
CA ALA A 109 2.39 -17.56 -0.81
C ALA A 109 2.78 -16.13 -1.24
N VAL A 110 1.95 -15.12 -0.98
CA VAL A 110 2.33 -13.72 -1.29
C VAL A 110 3.47 -13.23 -0.38
N GLN A 111 3.42 -13.60 0.90
CA GLN A 111 4.39 -13.21 1.92
C GLN A 111 5.83 -13.61 1.57
N GLN A 112 6.01 -14.79 0.95
CA GLN A 112 7.33 -15.30 0.58
C GLN A 112 8.09 -14.38 -0.40
N CYS A 113 7.39 -13.55 -1.18
CA CYS A 113 8.01 -12.59 -2.08
C CYS A 113 8.06 -11.16 -1.54
N TRP A 114 7.42 -10.91 -0.40
CA TRP A 114 7.37 -9.57 0.18
C TRP A 114 8.66 -9.28 0.94
N ASN A 115 9.37 -8.25 0.47
CA ASN A 115 10.63 -7.83 1.08
C ASN A 115 10.56 -6.33 1.38
N VAL A 116 10.62 -6.01 2.67
CA VAL A 116 10.68 -4.64 3.17
C VAL A 116 11.98 -4.49 3.95
N ASP A 117 12.69 -3.40 3.71
CA ASP A 117 13.87 -3.07 4.49
C ASP A 117 13.44 -2.72 5.92
N VAL A 118 13.80 -3.57 6.88
CA VAL A 118 13.42 -3.45 8.30
C VAL A 118 13.91 -2.15 8.95
N GLY A 119 14.93 -1.50 8.39
CA GLY A 119 15.43 -0.20 8.86
C GLY A 119 14.67 1.00 8.29
N SER A 120 13.83 0.80 7.26
CA SER A 120 13.12 1.88 6.57
C SER A 120 11.81 2.26 7.26
N GLU A 121 11.31 3.47 6.99
CA GLU A 121 9.97 3.87 7.45
C GLU A 121 8.85 2.98 6.90
N ALA A 122 9.05 2.37 5.73
CA ALA A 122 8.09 1.44 5.13
C ALA A 122 7.86 0.18 5.99
N ALA A 123 8.82 -0.20 6.84
CA ALA A 123 8.68 -1.31 7.78
C ALA A 123 7.76 -1.00 8.98
N ARG A 124 7.16 0.19 9.04
CA ARG A 124 6.15 0.57 10.04
C ARG A 124 4.77 0.78 9.42
N VAL A 125 4.67 0.65 8.10
CA VAL A 125 3.43 0.91 7.36
C VAL A 125 2.55 -0.33 7.35
N THR A 126 1.28 -0.15 7.69
CA THR A 126 0.21 -1.09 7.40
C THR A 126 -0.50 -0.63 6.13
N LEU A 127 -0.49 -1.48 5.10
CA LEU A 127 -0.99 -1.14 3.76
C LEU A 127 -2.08 -2.11 3.33
N THR A 128 -3.22 -1.60 2.87
CA THR A 128 -4.28 -2.40 2.26
C THR A 128 -4.25 -2.21 0.75
N VAL A 129 -4.24 -3.32 0.03
CA VAL A 129 -4.12 -3.40 -1.42
C VAL A 129 -5.24 -4.26 -1.95
N ALA A 130 -5.79 -3.88 -3.10
CA ALA A 130 -6.76 -4.70 -3.83
C ALA A 130 -6.24 -5.04 -5.23
N PHE A 131 -6.60 -6.21 -5.71
CA PHE A 131 -6.28 -6.68 -7.06
C PHE A 131 -7.20 -7.83 -7.45
N ASP A 132 -7.31 -8.05 -8.76
CA ASP A 132 -8.14 -9.08 -9.34
C ASP A 132 -7.27 -10.27 -9.80
N LEU A 133 -7.78 -11.49 -9.65
CA LEU A 133 -7.12 -12.73 -10.07
C LEU A 133 -7.94 -13.44 -11.16
N ASP A 134 -7.24 -14.00 -12.15
CA ASP A 134 -7.83 -14.92 -13.12
C ASP A 134 -8.10 -16.30 -12.49
N PRO A 135 -8.90 -17.20 -13.11
CA PRO A 135 -9.15 -18.54 -12.58
C PRO A 135 -7.89 -19.43 -12.48
N GLN A 136 -6.75 -18.99 -13.02
CA GLN A 136 -5.46 -19.65 -12.86
C GLN A 136 -4.64 -19.05 -11.72
N GLY A 137 -5.21 -18.14 -10.92
CA GLY A 137 -4.55 -17.53 -9.77
C GLY A 137 -3.47 -16.51 -10.14
N ARG A 138 -3.54 -15.89 -11.32
CA ARG A 138 -2.62 -14.80 -11.72
C ARG A 138 -3.32 -13.45 -11.68
N VAL A 139 -2.59 -12.38 -11.37
CA VAL A 139 -3.15 -11.04 -11.36
C VAL A 139 -3.63 -10.64 -12.75
N GLN A 140 -4.88 -10.19 -12.81
CA GLN A 140 -5.48 -9.56 -13.96
C GLN A 140 -5.57 -8.04 -13.72
N GLY A 141 -5.05 -7.25 -14.66
CA GLY A 141 -5.08 -5.79 -14.55
C GLY A 141 -4.06 -5.24 -13.54
N ASP A 142 -4.45 -4.18 -12.84
CA ASP A 142 -3.58 -3.43 -11.94
C ASP A 142 -3.82 -3.74 -10.47
N VAL A 143 -2.73 -3.73 -9.72
CA VAL A 143 -2.76 -3.76 -8.25
C VAL A 143 -2.98 -2.33 -7.75
N ARG A 144 -4.03 -2.10 -6.96
CA ARG A 144 -4.44 -0.78 -6.48
C ARG A 144 -4.25 -0.62 -4.97
N ARG A 145 -3.80 0.57 -4.55
CA ARG A 145 -3.75 0.94 -3.13
C ARG A 145 -5.15 1.30 -2.67
N VAL A 146 -5.64 0.61 -1.63
CA VAL A 146 -6.93 0.92 -0.97
C VAL A 146 -6.70 1.88 0.19
N GLY A 147 -5.65 1.64 0.98
CA GLY A 147 -5.30 2.50 2.10
C GLY A 147 -3.90 2.20 2.64
N GLY A 148 -3.35 3.13 3.40
CA GLY A 148 -2.04 2.98 4.05
C GLY A 148 -1.93 3.87 5.27
N GLN A 149 -1.35 3.35 6.36
CA GLN A 149 -1.22 4.04 7.64
C GLN A 149 0.10 3.67 8.31
N GLY A 150 0.59 4.49 9.25
CA GLY A 150 1.79 4.19 10.05
C GLY A 150 3.11 4.77 9.53
N GLY A 151 3.08 5.71 8.58
CA GLY A 151 4.27 6.39 8.06
C GLY A 151 3.94 7.64 7.25
N SER A 152 4.99 8.26 6.69
CA SER A 152 4.85 9.33 5.69
C SER A 152 4.23 8.81 4.39
N GLU A 153 3.67 9.69 3.56
CA GLU A 153 3.12 9.28 2.24
C GLU A 153 4.19 8.60 1.36
N ALA A 154 5.44 9.05 1.45
CA ALA A 154 6.57 8.43 0.77
C ALA A 154 6.84 7.00 1.29
N ALA A 155 6.73 6.77 2.60
CA ALA A 155 6.85 5.43 3.19
C ALA A 155 5.70 4.52 2.75
N ILE A 156 4.47 5.05 2.68
CA ILE A 156 3.29 4.33 2.19
C ILE A 156 3.46 3.93 0.73
N GLU A 157 3.95 4.85 -0.10
CA GLU A 157 4.23 4.56 -1.51
C GLU A 157 5.33 3.50 -1.66
N ALA A 158 6.41 3.58 -0.88
CA ALA A 158 7.47 2.57 -0.89
C ALA A 158 6.94 1.18 -0.46
N ALA A 159 6.09 1.13 0.58
CA ALA A 159 5.44 -0.10 1.01
C ALA A 159 4.51 -0.66 -0.09
N PHE A 160 3.77 0.20 -0.78
CA PHE A 160 2.90 -0.19 -1.89
C PHE A 160 3.67 -0.77 -3.07
N GLN A 161 4.76 -0.13 -3.49
CA GLN A 161 5.61 -0.68 -4.56
C GLN A 161 6.25 -2.01 -4.14
N SER A 162 6.57 -2.19 -2.84
CA SER A 162 7.03 -3.49 -2.35
C SER A 162 5.93 -4.56 -2.42
N ALA A 163 4.74 -4.28 -1.90
CA ALA A 163 3.59 -5.18 -1.92
C ALA A 163 3.20 -5.58 -3.35
N ARG A 164 3.08 -4.61 -4.26
CA ARG A 164 2.79 -4.85 -5.68
C ARG A 164 3.80 -5.78 -6.32
N ARG A 165 5.10 -5.56 -6.09
CA ARG A 165 6.16 -6.47 -6.59
C ARG A 165 6.06 -7.85 -5.99
N ALA A 166 5.70 -7.98 -4.71
CA ALA A 166 5.53 -9.28 -4.06
C ALA A 166 4.42 -10.10 -4.72
N ILE A 167 3.25 -9.49 -4.92
CA ILE A 167 2.09 -10.11 -5.56
C ILE A 167 2.46 -10.60 -6.97
N LEU A 168 3.07 -9.73 -7.77
CA LEU A 168 3.44 -10.05 -9.16
C LEU A 168 4.63 -11.02 -9.27
N ARG A 169 5.49 -11.09 -8.25
CA ARG A 169 6.64 -12.00 -8.25
C ARG A 169 6.23 -13.42 -7.83
N CYS A 170 5.35 -13.55 -6.84
CA CYS A 170 4.97 -14.85 -6.30
C CYS A 170 3.89 -15.57 -7.11
N GLN A 171 3.18 -14.86 -8.00
CA GLN A 171 2.16 -15.48 -8.87
C GLN A 171 2.70 -16.40 -9.96
N ARG A 172 4.01 -16.68 -10.06
CA ARG A 172 4.71 -17.41 -11.16
C ARG A 172 3.81 -18.32 -12.01
N ASP A 173 3.41 -19.45 -11.44
CA ASP A 173 2.55 -20.46 -12.06
C ASP A 173 1.06 -20.30 -11.70
N GLY A 174 0.74 -19.26 -10.95
CA GLY A 174 -0.54 -19.01 -10.31
C GLY A 174 -0.51 -19.29 -8.81
N TYR A 175 -1.34 -18.58 -8.05
CA TYR A 175 -1.63 -18.94 -6.67
C TYR A 175 -2.51 -20.19 -6.62
N VAL A 176 -2.16 -21.14 -5.74
CA VAL A 176 -2.93 -22.38 -5.57
C VAL A 176 -4.21 -22.09 -4.79
N LEU A 177 -5.30 -21.85 -5.51
CA LEU A 177 -6.62 -21.51 -4.99
C LEU A 177 -7.67 -22.50 -5.50
N PRO A 178 -8.69 -22.86 -4.69
CA PRO A 178 -9.74 -23.78 -5.13
C PRO A 178 -10.60 -23.18 -6.23
N ALA A 179 -10.62 -23.81 -7.41
CA ALA A 179 -11.32 -23.30 -8.59
C ALA A 179 -12.85 -23.24 -8.39
N GLU A 180 -13.41 -24.14 -7.60
CA GLU A 180 -14.83 -24.18 -7.25
C GLU A 180 -15.27 -22.99 -6.39
N LYS A 181 -14.32 -22.23 -5.84
CA LYS A 181 -14.56 -21.03 -5.01
C LYS A 181 -14.11 -19.74 -5.70
N TYR A 182 -13.94 -19.73 -7.02
CA TYR A 182 -13.41 -18.58 -7.76
C TYR A 182 -14.09 -17.25 -7.41
N GLU A 183 -15.41 -17.25 -7.28
CA GLU A 183 -16.18 -16.05 -6.92
C GLU A 183 -15.82 -15.47 -5.54
N GLN A 184 -15.18 -16.24 -4.66
CA GLN A 184 -14.70 -15.79 -3.33
C GLN A 184 -13.34 -15.10 -3.37
N TRP A 185 -12.52 -15.34 -4.40
CA TRP A 185 -11.12 -14.89 -4.43
C TRP A 185 -10.70 -14.22 -5.73
N LYS A 186 -11.60 -14.10 -6.71
CA LYS A 186 -11.37 -13.32 -7.94
C LYS A 186 -11.04 -11.86 -7.64
N GLU A 187 -11.60 -11.32 -6.57
CA GLU A 187 -11.36 -9.98 -6.05
C GLU A 187 -10.72 -10.12 -4.67
N VAL A 188 -9.46 -9.71 -4.53
CA VAL A 188 -8.71 -9.85 -3.28
C VAL A 188 -8.48 -8.49 -2.66
N GLU A 189 -8.81 -8.34 -1.38
CA GLU A 189 -8.30 -7.27 -0.52
C GLU A 189 -7.34 -7.85 0.51
N MET A 190 -6.07 -7.44 0.46
CA MET A 190 -5.05 -7.90 1.38
C MET A 190 -4.36 -6.75 2.10
N THR A 191 -4.22 -6.93 3.42
CA THR A 191 -3.48 -6.01 4.29
C THR A 191 -2.08 -6.55 4.56
N PHE A 192 -1.09 -5.80 4.11
CA PHE A 192 0.34 -5.97 4.38
C PHE A 192 0.68 -5.25 5.68
N ASP A 193 1.06 -6.02 6.68
CA ASP A 193 1.49 -5.54 7.99
C ASP A 193 2.80 -6.26 8.34
N PRO A 194 3.88 -5.53 8.67
CA PRO A 194 5.16 -6.11 9.06
C PRO A 194 5.09 -6.99 10.33
N SER A 195 4.07 -6.80 11.17
CA SER A 195 3.78 -7.68 12.31
C SER A 195 2.97 -8.94 11.93
N GLY A 196 2.43 -8.98 10.71
CA GLY A 196 1.78 -10.15 10.10
C GLY A 196 0.62 -9.75 9.17
N MET A 197 0.68 -10.15 7.89
CA MET A 197 -0.36 -9.81 6.89
C MET A 197 -1.73 -10.41 7.27
N ARG A 198 -2.82 -9.79 6.81
CA ARG A 198 -4.20 -10.26 7.01
C ARG A 198 -4.99 -10.15 5.70
N MET A 199 -5.83 -11.14 5.40
CA MET A 199 -6.78 -11.07 4.29
C MET A 199 -8.19 -10.81 4.83
N ARG A 200 -9.00 -10.13 4.03
CA ARG A 200 -10.39 -9.80 4.33
C ARG A 200 -11.31 -10.37 3.29
#